data_AF-A0A143PVW2-F1
#
_entry.id   AF-A0A143PVW2-F1
#
_cell.length_a   1.000
_cell.length_b   1.000
_cell.length_c   1.000
_cell.angle_alpha   90.00
_cell.angle_beta   90.00
_cell.angle_gamma   90.00
#
_symmetry.space_group_name_H-M   'P 1'
#
loop_
_entity.id
_entity.type
_entity.pdbx_description
1 polymer ?
#
loop_
_entity_poly.entity_id
_entity_poly.type
_entity_poly.pdbx_seq_one_letter_code
_entity_poly.pdbx_strand_id
1 'polypeptide(L)'
;MRRVLLAATVMWLLVMVSLAAPRRVGDASEYVAMAGRLADMGAPTFSARDMAAFTAAWAGTGTGFELQTRQLPELQGHDGRWDMPHMWLYPLLSVPFVWIARIASVGDPWGLVALNVSMVAGLLWLAARRGAGPWTLTLFASPLVWWLDKPLADLLIACAVGGATLLWPHPVSLVLLGLAAAQNPALLVGCVVFGLCALTQDRSRIASRRWQLAVAIGAAGAVIAPIYYLSRLDRLSPLTSYAAASWPSLTSLLFPLADVNMGVLPRFPPVALVVMVALLQRRGWREPAALPAALTGAALLLVISQQPNMNQGGSPDLSRYIVWLLPLALPWLLALDRSARQSTRMTGTLVLAVTAVWTAIAFLPSRPESYRYPTPFATWVWTQHPSWTMPRAEAFGERTSHREPAIVPTATPNCEKVLLFEGRWPSNCPPSTSPPPSCAAPGTYCYADRVTGEPLVPRQFTVIGPLPQYGPVMNDRTWPSGDASGQWIESRVRHLSSGEQASAPASVRGAWSVAWTQSWSSDRALVVYVRDAGQGAQVAIRNRGPLLGLIETVDGRVFQRLMLEATTDTPATIELPAAPHLLVSLWPRPGP
;
A
#
# COMPACT_ATOMS: atom_id res chain seq x y z
N MET A 1 3.09 33.87 -20.44
CA MET A 1 2.40 32.67 -19.92
C MET A 1 3.34 31.66 -19.26
N ARG A 2 4.35 31.09 -19.94
CA ARG A 2 5.21 30.02 -19.38
C ARG A 2 5.93 30.39 -18.06
N ARG A 3 6.55 31.57 -17.98
CA ARG A 3 7.18 32.08 -16.74
C ARG A 3 6.18 32.23 -15.59
N VAL A 4 4.96 32.67 -15.91
CA VAL A 4 3.87 32.83 -14.91
C VAL A 4 3.45 31.47 -14.38
N LEU A 5 3.24 30.47 -15.24
CA LEU A 5 2.90 29.11 -14.82
C LEU A 5 4.01 28.50 -13.96
N LEU A 6 5.27 28.67 -14.36
CA LEU A 6 6.41 28.19 -13.56
C LEU A 6 6.45 28.85 -12.18
N ALA A 7 6.30 30.18 -12.12
CA ALA A 7 6.25 30.90 -10.85
C ALA A 7 5.06 30.44 -9.98
N ALA A 8 3.89 30.23 -10.58
CA ALA A 8 2.72 29.71 -9.88
C ALA A 8 2.97 28.29 -9.33
N THR A 9 3.59 27.39 -10.11
CA THR A 9 3.97 26.06 -9.63
C THR A 9 4.99 26.11 -8.51
N VAL A 10 6.00 27.00 -8.59
CA VAL A 10 6.96 27.21 -7.50
C VAL A 10 6.26 27.69 -6.24
N MET A 11 5.40 28.72 -6.34
CA MET A 11 4.63 29.21 -5.20
C MET A 11 3.73 28.12 -4.62
N TRP A 12 3.06 27.34 -5.46
CA TRP A 12 2.24 26.22 -5.03
C TRP A 12 3.06 25.16 -4.29
N LEU A 13 4.24 24.78 -4.79
CA LEU A 13 5.15 23.87 -4.09
C LEU A 13 5.63 24.45 -2.76
N LEU A 14 5.94 25.74 -2.68
CA LEU A 14 6.31 26.40 -1.43
C LEU A 14 5.17 26.35 -0.41
N VAL A 15 3.91 26.54 -0.85
CA VAL A 15 2.74 26.36 0.02
C VAL A 15 2.66 24.91 0.50
N MET A 16 2.81 23.92 -0.38
CA MET A 16 2.80 22.50 0.02
C MET A 16 3.91 22.18 1.03
N VAL A 17 5.13 22.70 0.83
CA VAL A 17 6.25 22.56 1.77
C VAL A 17 5.98 23.27 3.10
N SER A 18 5.31 24.42 3.10
CA SER A 18 4.95 25.11 4.36
C SER A 18 3.94 24.32 5.20
N LEU A 19 3.21 23.40 4.56
CA LEU A 19 2.27 22.48 5.20
C LEU A 19 2.90 21.12 5.51
N ALA A 20 4.20 20.95 5.27
CA ALA A 20 4.95 19.75 5.61
C ALA A 20 4.96 19.53 7.13
N ALA A 21 4.73 18.29 7.53
CA ALA A 21 4.89 17.86 8.92
C ALA A 21 5.54 16.47 8.91
N PRO A 22 6.88 16.38 8.98
CA PRO A 22 7.58 15.12 8.91
C PRO A 22 7.05 14.16 9.98
N ARG A 23 6.52 13.03 9.55
CA ARG A 23 6.01 11.96 10.41
C ARG A 23 6.42 10.62 9.85
N ARG A 24 6.40 9.58 10.69
CA ARG A 24 6.60 8.23 10.20
C ARG A 24 5.46 7.85 9.25
N VAL A 25 5.87 7.33 8.10
CA VAL A 25 5.05 6.60 7.16
C VAL A 25 5.86 5.41 6.68
N GLY A 26 5.26 4.23 6.65
CA GLY A 26 5.95 2.99 6.27
C GLY A 26 7.31 2.81 6.97
N ASP A 27 8.35 2.68 6.15
CA ASP A 27 9.76 2.43 6.46
C ASP A 27 10.58 3.68 6.85
N ALA A 28 9.93 4.84 7.04
CA ALA A 28 10.60 6.11 7.29
C ALA A 28 11.50 6.11 8.55
N SER A 29 11.16 5.33 9.58
CA SER A 29 12.00 5.19 10.77
C SER A 29 13.38 4.63 10.47
N GLU A 30 13.50 3.73 9.49
CA GLU A 30 14.78 3.12 9.09
C GLU A 30 15.70 4.15 8.45
N TYR A 31 15.17 5.00 7.57
CA TYR A 31 15.94 6.06 6.93
C TYR A 31 16.36 7.15 7.91
N VAL A 32 15.47 7.57 8.81
CA VAL A 32 15.80 8.56 9.86
C VAL A 32 16.89 8.00 10.78
N ALA A 33 16.78 6.74 11.20
CA ALA A 33 17.79 6.09 12.03
C ALA A 33 19.15 6.04 11.33
N MET A 34 19.19 5.57 10.09
CA MET A 34 20.45 5.48 9.31
C MET A 34 21.06 6.87 9.09
N ALA A 35 20.23 7.88 8.80
CA ALA A 35 20.71 9.24 8.54
C ALA A 35 21.33 9.86 9.80
N GLY A 36 20.68 9.70 10.96
CA GLY A 36 21.23 10.15 12.23
C GLY A 36 22.56 9.49 12.56
N ARG A 37 22.66 8.16 12.35
CA ARG A 37 23.92 7.41 12.54
C ARG A 37 25.05 7.89 11.64
N LEU A 38 24.77 8.06 10.35
CA LEU A 38 25.75 8.54 9.38
C LEU A 38 26.17 9.99 9.68
N ALA A 39 25.25 10.82 10.16
CA ALA A 39 25.54 12.19 10.60
C ALA A 39 26.44 12.23 11.86
N ASP A 40 26.39 11.20 12.70
CA ASP A 40 27.30 10.98 13.83
C ASP A 40 28.60 10.27 13.43
N MET A 41 28.89 10.18 12.12
CA MET A 41 30.07 9.48 11.56
C MET A 41 30.09 7.97 11.87
N GLY A 42 28.95 7.40 12.24
CA GLY A 42 28.78 5.96 12.45
C GLY A 42 28.49 5.19 11.16
N ALA A 43 28.57 3.86 11.23
CA ALA A 43 28.12 2.98 10.15
C ALA A 43 26.58 2.95 10.05
N PRO A 44 25.99 2.63 8.88
CA PRO A 44 24.53 2.52 8.71
C PRO A 44 23.93 1.23 9.34
N THR A 45 24.63 0.63 10.32
CA THR A 45 24.24 -0.58 11.03
C THR A 45 24.02 -0.31 12.51
N PHE A 46 23.28 -1.19 13.19
CA PHE A 46 22.82 -0.98 14.55
C PHE A 46 23.12 -2.18 15.44
N SER A 47 23.66 -1.96 16.63
CA SER A 47 23.58 -2.95 17.71
C SER A 47 22.20 -2.95 18.36
N ALA A 48 21.90 -3.94 19.20
CA ALA A 48 20.68 -3.96 20.00
C ALA A 48 20.54 -2.70 20.89
N ARG A 49 21.66 -2.24 21.47
CA ARG A 49 21.71 -1.00 22.26
C ARG A 49 21.38 0.23 21.41
N ASP A 50 21.89 0.27 20.18
CA ASP A 50 21.68 1.38 19.25
C ASP A 50 20.19 1.50 18.87
N MET A 51 19.54 0.37 18.56
CA MET A 51 18.11 0.32 18.28
C MET A 51 17.27 0.73 19.50
N ALA A 52 17.60 0.21 20.69
CA ALA A 52 16.90 0.57 21.92
C ALA A 52 17.03 2.06 22.25
N ALA A 53 18.22 2.64 22.09
CA ALA A 53 18.46 4.06 22.30
C ALA A 53 17.66 4.92 21.31
N PHE A 54 17.64 4.56 20.03
CA PHE A 54 16.84 5.26 19.03
C PHE A 54 15.33 5.16 19.34
N THR A 55 14.83 3.96 19.64
CA THR A 55 13.42 3.76 20.02
C THR A 55 13.04 4.59 21.25
N ALA A 56 13.91 4.63 22.28
CA ALA A 56 13.68 5.44 23.46
C ALA A 56 13.66 6.95 23.16
N ALA A 57 14.51 7.44 22.26
CA ALA A 57 14.56 8.86 21.87
C ALA A 57 13.28 9.33 21.16
N TRP A 58 12.58 8.43 20.46
CA TRP A 58 11.34 8.75 19.75
C TRP A 58 10.07 8.36 20.51
N ALA A 59 10.19 7.52 21.54
CA ALA A 59 9.06 7.13 22.40
C ALA A 59 8.39 8.36 23.03
N GLY A 60 7.07 8.46 22.87
CA GLY A 60 6.27 9.56 23.44
C GLY A 60 6.28 10.86 22.62
N THR A 61 7.03 10.94 21.51
CA THR A 61 7.03 12.15 20.65
C THR A 61 5.76 12.29 19.79
N GLY A 62 4.96 11.24 19.66
CA GLY A 62 3.77 11.21 18.80
C GLY A 62 4.08 11.19 17.29
N THR A 63 5.34 11.19 16.90
CA THR A 63 5.77 11.18 15.48
C THR A 63 5.74 9.79 14.83
N GLY A 64 5.68 8.75 15.65
CA GLY A 64 5.68 7.34 15.25
C GLY A 64 7.04 6.78 14.87
N PHE A 65 8.11 7.58 14.86
CA PHE A 65 9.44 7.14 14.38
C PHE A 65 10.13 6.08 15.24
N GLU A 66 9.54 5.62 16.35
CA GLU A 66 10.08 4.49 17.09
C GLU A 66 10.35 3.29 16.15
N LEU A 67 11.56 2.70 16.25
CA LEU A 67 11.92 1.54 15.44
C LEU A 67 11.08 0.36 15.91
N GLN A 68 10.06 0.04 15.12
CA GLN A 68 9.31 -1.20 15.22
C GLN A 68 9.89 -2.30 14.33
N THR A 69 10.97 -2.00 13.58
CA THR A 69 11.69 -3.00 12.80
C THR A 69 12.10 -4.09 13.77
N ARG A 70 11.51 -5.28 13.57
CA ARG A 70 11.86 -6.47 14.34
C ARG A 70 13.36 -6.68 14.12
N GLN A 71 14.07 -7.14 15.14
CA GLN A 71 15.41 -7.68 14.94
C GLN A 71 15.27 -8.88 14.01
N LEU A 72 15.36 -8.64 12.71
CA LEU A 72 15.27 -9.65 11.67
C LEU A 72 16.58 -10.41 11.75
N PRO A 73 16.59 -11.67 12.23
CA PRO A 73 17.83 -12.43 12.40
C PRO A 73 18.59 -12.54 11.08
N GLU A 74 17.87 -12.60 9.97
CA GLU A 74 18.43 -12.60 8.64
C GLU A 74 19.15 -11.29 8.28
N LEU A 75 18.93 -10.17 8.96
CA LEU A 75 19.66 -8.91 8.68
C LEU A 75 20.82 -8.67 9.63
N GLN A 76 21.15 -9.64 10.48
CA GLN A 76 22.34 -9.57 11.31
C GLN A 76 23.58 -9.92 10.48
N GLY A 77 24.51 -8.97 10.37
CA GLY A 77 25.78 -9.21 9.70
C GLY A 77 26.75 -10.03 10.56
N HIS A 78 27.86 -10.46 9.96
CA HIS A 78 28.91 -11.24 10.65
C HIS A 78 29.53 -10.54 11.87
N ASP A 79 29.41 -9.21 11.96
CA ASP A 79 29.86 -8.41 13.09
C ASP A 79 28.83 -8.32 14.24
N GLY A 80 27.71 -9.05 14.14
CA GLY A 80 26.63 -9.08 15.11
C GLY A 80 25.72 -7.85 15.10
N ARG A 81 25.94 -6.89 14.20
CA ARG A 81 25.10 -5.70 14.03
C ARG A 81 24.03 -5.94 12.97
N TRP A 82 22.89 -5.30 13.13
CA TRP A 82 21.78 -5.38 12.19
C TRP A 82 21.87 -4.28 11.14
N ASP A 83 21.72 -4.70 9.89
CA ASP A 83 21.39 -3.83 8.78
C ASP A 83 19.87 -3.56 8.74
N MET A 84 19.47 -2.46 8.12
CA MET A 84 18.07 -2.17 7.86
C MET A 84 17.62 -2.82 6.54
N PRO A 85 16.33 -3.20 6.40
CA PRO A 85 15.78 -3.69 5.14
C PRO A 85 16.02 -2.74 3.95
N HIS A 86 15.98 -1.42 4.19
CA HIS A 86 16.13 -0.42 3.14
C HIS A 86 17.56 0.14 3.02
N MET A 87 17.90 0.62 1.81
CA MET A 87 19.27 1.01 1.43
C MET A 87 19.70 2.35 2.03
N TRP A 88 21.00 2.43 2.36
CA TRP A 88 21.61 3.54 3.08
C TRP A 88 22.00 4.77 2.22
N LEU A 89 21.90 4.70 0.89
CA LEU A 89 22.34 5.82 0.04
C LEU A 89 21.52 7.10 0.27
N TYR A 90 20.21 7.01 0.32
CA TYR A 90 19.33 8.14 0.59
C TYR A 90 19.64 8.79 1.96
N PRO A 91 19.73 8.02 3.06
CA PRO A 91 20.25 8.50 4.33
C PRO A 91 21.61 9.21 4.22
N LEU A 92 22.57 8.63 3.49
CA LEU A 92 23.89 9.23 3.30
C LEU A 92 23.81 10.59 2.61
N LEU A 93 23.03 10.69 1.53
CA LEU A 93 22.83 11.95 0.80
C LEU A 93 22.14 13.02 1.66
N SER A 94 21.40 12.61 2.70
CA SER A 94 20.71 13.52 3.61
C SER A 94 21.61 14.09 4.72
N VAL A 95 22.78 13.51 4.98
CA VAL A 95 23.67 13.89 6.10
C VAL A 95 23.96 15.40 6.16
N PRO A 96 24.34 16.09 5.06
CA PRO A 96 24.58 17.54 5.13
C PRO A 96 23.35 18.33 5.59
N PHE A 97 22.16 17.90 5.18
CA PHE A 97 20.90 18.53 5.58
C PHE A 97 20.50 18.18 7.01
N VAL A 98 20.82 16.97 7.48
CA VAL A 98 20.65 16.57 8.89
C VAL A 98 21.53 17.44 9.79
N TRP A 99 22.79 17.70 9.42
CA TRP A 99 23.63 18.63 10.18
C TRP A 99 23.02 20.03 10.26
N ILE A 100 22.49 20.56 9.15
CA ILE A 100 21.80 21.86 9.14
C ILE A 100 20.56 21.82 10.05
N ALA A 101 19.76 20.75 9.99
CA ALA A 101 18.57 20.58 10.83
C ALA A 101 18.91 20.52 12.33
N ARG A 102 20.02 19.87 12.70
CA ARG A 102 20.52 19.82 14.08
C ARG A 102 21.02 21.19 14.56
N ILE A 103 21.76 21.93 13.72
CA ILE A 103 22.17 23.32 14.01
C ILE A 103 20.93 24.20 14.25
N ALA A 104 19.87 24.00 13.47
CA ALA A 104 18.60 24.70 13.62
C ALA A 104 17.69 24.15 14.75
N SER A 105 18.08 23.08 15.44
CA SER A 105 17.30 22.42 16.50
C SER A 105 15.90 21.94 16.08
N VAL A 106 15.68 21.59 14.80
CA VAL A 106 14.37 21.15 14.28
C VAL A 106 14.21 19.61 14.20
N GLY A 107 15.28 18.85 14.41
CA GLY A 107 15.28 17.38 14.43
C GLY A 107 15.62 16.73 13.08
N ASP A 108 16.19 15.52 13.12
CA ASP A 108 16.76 14.82 11.96
C ASP A 108 15.78 14.62 10.78
N PRO A 109 14.47 14.30 10.96
CA PRO A 109 13.54 14.13 9.85
C PRO A 109 13.47 15.33 8.90
N TRP A 110 13.64 16.56 9.41
CA TRP A 110 13.63 17.77 8.57
C TRP A 110 14.84 17.84 7.62
N GLY A 111 15.97 17.22 7.97
CA GLY A 111 17.12 17.10 7.06
C GLY A 111 16.78 16.28 5.82
N LEU A 112 16.08 15.16 6.00
CA LEU A 112 15.62 14.30 4.91
C LEU A 112 14.56 15.01 4.04
N VAL A 113 13.66 15.76 4.66
CA VAL A 113 12.68 16.59 3.94
C VAL A 113 13.35 17.71 3.15
N ALA A 114 14.37 18.36 3.71
CA ALA A 114 15.13 19.39 2.99
C ALA A 114 15.84 18.82 1.75
N LEU A 115 16.37 17.60 1.84
CA LEU A 115 16.90 16.88 0.67
C LEU A 115 15.80 16.65 -0.38
N ASN A 116 14.63 16.14 0.02
CA ASN A 116 13.50 15.90 -0.89
C ASN A 116 13.08 17.17 -1.64
N VAL A 117 12.90 18.28 -0.91
CA VAL A 117 12.54 19.58 -1.49
C VAL A 117 13.61 20.06 -2.47
N SER A 118 14.89 19.90 -2.11
CA SER A 118 16.03 20.29 -2.96
C SER A 118 16.07 19.48 -4.26
N MET A 119 15.80 18.17 -4.20
CA MET A 119 15.76 17.30 -5.38
C MET A 119 14.59 17.67 -6.31
N VAL A 120 13.40 17.90 -5.76
CA VAL A 120 12.22 18.31 -6.55
C VAL A 120 12.45 19.69 -7.18
N ALA A 121 13.04 20.64 -6.45
CA ALA A 121 13.41 21.94 -6.98
C ALA A 121 14.45 21.83 -8.11
N GLY A 122 15.46 20.97 -7.94
CA GLY A 122 16.45 20.66 -8.97
C GLY A 122 15.82 20.06 -10.23
N LEU A 123 14.90 19.11 -10.08
CA LEU A 123 14.15 18.52 -11.20
C LEU A 123 13.28 19.56 -11.91
N LEU A 124 12.57 20.42 -11.16
CA LEU A 124 11.75 21.50 -11.71
C LEU A 124 12.61 22.50 -12.49
N TRP A 125 13.78 22.84 -11.96
CA TRP A 125 14.75 23.70 -12.65
C TRP A 125 15.23 23.06 -13.97
N LEU A 126 15.57 21.77 -13.96
CA LEU A 126 15.93 21.03 -15.18
C LEU A 126 14.77 21.03 -16.20
N ALA A 127 13.55 20.76 -15.75
CA ALA A 127 12.36 20.76 -16.60
C ALA A 127 12.11 22.16 -17.21
N ALA A 128 12.25 23.21 -16.40
CA ALA A 128 12.16 24.60 -16.84
C ALA A 128 13.23 24.95 -17.89
N ARG A 129 14.47 24.48 -17.72
CA ARG A 129 15.52 24.63 -18.74
C ARG A 129 15.19 23.89 -20.04
N ARG A 130 14.41 22.81 -19.98
CA ARG A 130 14.08 21.94 -21.12
C ARG A 130 12.80 22.27 -21.87
N GLY A 131 12.06 23.29 -21.46
CA GLY A 131 10.83 23.68 -22.16
C GLY A 131 9.54 23.45 -21.39
N ALA A 132 9.58 22.99 -20.13
CA ALA A 132 8.39 22.68 -19.34
C ALA A 132 7.32 23.79 -19.39
N GLY A 133 6.16 23.42 -19.88
CA GLY A 133 4.92 24.19 -19.90
C GLY A 133 3.87 23.49 -19.03
N PRO A 134 2.56 23.78 -19.25
CA PRO A 134 1.53 23.28 -18.35
C PRO A 134 1.46 21.75 -18.25
N TRP A 135 1.74 21.00 -19.32
CA TRP A 135 1.69 19.53 -19.30
C TRP A 135 2.84 18.91 -18.51
N THR A 136 4.05 19.46 -18.61
CA THR A 136 5.17 19.00 -17.78
C THR A 136 4.98 19.42 -16.33
N LEU A 137 4.40 20.60 -16.08
CA LEU A 137 4.15 21.10 -14.74
C LEU A 137 3.08 20.28 -13.98
N THR A 138 2.20 19.53 -14.66
CA THR A 138 1.24 18.64 -13.97
C THR A 138 1.94 17.55 -13.18
N LEU A 139 3.13 17.10 -13.60
CA LEU A 139 3.94 16.14 -12.84
C LEU A 139 4.32 16.70 -11.46
N PHE A 140 4.68 17.99 -11.40
CA PHE A 140 5.05 18.64 -10.15
C PHE A 140 3.85 18.96 -9.26
N ALA A 141 2.66 19.04 -9.84
CA ALA A 141 1.40 19.17 -9.12
C ALA A 141 0.72 17.81 -8.82
N SER A 142 1.40 16.69 -9.09
CA SER A 142 0.84 15.32 -8.97
C SER A 142 0.98 14.76 -7.54
N PRO A 143 0.56 13.51 -7.28
CA PRO A 143 0.76 12.83 -5.99
C PRO A 143 2.21 12.76 -5.49
N LEU A 144 3.21 13.05 -6.33
CA LEU A 144 4.61 13.22 -5.92
C LEU A 144 4.74 14.18 -4.72
N VAL A 145 3.88 15.18 -4.63
CA VAL A 145 3.91 16.22 -3.59
C VAL A 145 3.67 15.68 -2.19
N TRP A 146 2.85 14.64 -2.05
CA TRP A 146 2.60 14.01 -0.75
C TRP A 146 3.89 13.46 -0.11
N TRP A 147 4.87 13.11 -0.94
CA TRP A 147 6.15 12.56 -0.51
C TRP A 147 7.16 13.62 -0.06
N LEU A 148 6.88 14.91 -0.26
CA LEU A 148 7.85 15.99 0.04
C LEU A 148 8.32 15.95 1.49
N ASP A 149 7.40 15.73 2.43
CA ASP A 149 7.65 15.69 3.86
C ASP A 149 7.79 14.26 4.42
N LYS A 150 7.92 13.26 3.54
CA LYS A 150 8.12 11.87 3.94
C LYS A 150 9.61 11.54 3.86
N PRO A 151 10.27 11.18 4.97
CA PRO A 151 11.68 10.81 4.95
C PRO A 151 11.86 9.40 4.36
N LEU A 152 11.55 9.27 3.07
CA LEU A 152 11.52 8.05 2.28
C LEU A 152 12.25 8.30 0.95
N ALA A 153 12.84 7.24 0.40
CA ALA A 153 13.70 7.33 -0.77
C ALA A 153 12.95 7.49 -2.12
N ASP A 154 11.61 7.41 -2.13
CA ASP A 154 10.82 7.44 -3.37
C ASP A 154 11.02 8.71 -4.19
N LEU A 155 11.17 9.87 -3.54
CA LEU A 155 11.45 11.12 -4.25
C LEU A 155 12.87 11.16 -4.82
N LEU A 156 13.86 10.56 -4.16
CA LEU A 156 15.19 10.40 -4.74
C LEU A 156 15.10 9.60 -6.03
N ILE A 157 14.42 8.45 -6.00
CA ILE A 157 14.20 7.60 -7.17
C ILE A 157 13.49 8.38 -8.28
N ALA A 158 12.37 9.03 -7.98
CA ALA A 158 11.60 9.78 -8.95
C ALA A 158 12.41 10.93 -9.58
N CYS A 159 13.14 11.69 -8.76
CA CYS A 159 13.97 12.79 -9.23
C CYS A 159 15.17 12.32 -10.05
N ALA A 160 15.80 11.21 -9.66
CA ALA A 160 16.91 10.62 -10.41
C ALA A 160 16.45 10.09 -11.78
N VAL A 161 15.35 9.33 -11.84
CA VAL A 161 14.76 8.83 -13.09
C VAL A 161 14.29 9.99 -13.98
N GLY A 162 13.61 10.98 -13.40
CA GLY A 162 13.17 12.17 -14.13
C GLY A 162 14.33 13.00 -14.66
N GLY A 163 15.35 13.22 -13.82
CA GLY A 163 16.56 13.94 -14.19
C GLY A 163 17.33 13.24 -15.31
N ALA A 164 17.47 11.91 -15.24
CA ALA A 164 18.07 11.10 -16.30
C ALA A 164 17.29 11.23 -17.61
N THR A 165 15.97 11.19 -17.54
CA THR A 165 15.09 11.34 -18.71
C THR A 165 15.21 12.74 -19.34
N LEU A 166 15.29 13.79 -18.52
CA LEU A 166 15.46 15.17 -18.98
C LEU A 166 16.87 15.44 -19.54
N LEU A 167 17.91 14.88 -18.93
CA LEU A 167 19.29 15.11 -19.35
C LEU A 167 19.70 14.25 -20.54
N TRP A 168 18.94 13.21 -20.89
CA TRP A 168 19.23 12.34 -22.02
C TRP A 168 19.37 13.12 -23.36
N PRO A 169 20.39 12.81 -24.18
CA PRO A 169 21.39 11.75 -24.05
C PRO A 169 22.69 12.15 -23.33
N HIS A 170 22.70 13.13 -22.44
CA HIS A 170 23.92 13.51 -21.71
C HIS A 170 24.41 12.37 -20.80
N PRO A 171 25.74 12.10 -20.71
CA PRO A 171 26.29 10.99 -19.92
C PRO A 171 25.90 11.00 -18.43
N VAL A 172 25.66 12.17 -17.84
CA VAL A 172 25.16 12.32 -16.45
C VAL A 172 23.85 11.57 -16.20
N SER A 173 23.05 11.29 -17.25
CA SER A 173 21.83 10.49 -17.12
C SER A 173 22.12 9.08 -16.55
N LEU A 174 23.24 8.46 -16.94
CA LEU A 174 23.66 7.16 -16.42
C LEU A 174 24.13 7.23 -14.96
N VAL A 175 24.72 8.36 -14.55
CA VAL A 175 25.10 8.60 -13.15
C VAL A 175 23.85 8.68 -12.28
N LEU A 176 22.83 9.44 -12.71
CA LEU A 176 21.57 9.54 -11.99
C LEU A 176 20.85 8.19 -11.88
N LEU A 177 20.81 7.40 -12.97
CA LEU A 177 20.24 6.06 -12.91
C LEU A 177 21.06 5.13 -12.00
N GLY A 178 22.39 5.25 -12.00
CA GLY A 178 23.27 4.54 -11.08
C GLY A 178 22.99 4.85 -9.61
N LEU A 179 22.77 6.13 -9.28
CA LEU A 179 22.34 6.56 -7.94
C LEU A 179 20.95 6.01 -7.58
N ALA A 180 20.02 5.98 -8.55
CA ALA A 180 18.71 5.40 -8.34
C ALA A 180 18.82 3.88 -8.08
N ALA A 181 19.65 3.16 -8.84
CA ALA A 181 19.91 1.74 -8.69
C ALA A 181 20.63 1.39 -7.37
N ALA A 182 21.53 2.25 -6.92
CA ALA A 182 22.18 2.14 -5.61
C ALA A 182 21.16 2.19 -4.46
N GLN A 183 20.11 3.01 -4.60
CA GLN A 183 19.03 3.09 -3.64
C GLN A 183 18.00 1.97 -3.80
N ASN A 184 17.76 1.51 -5.02
CA ASN A 184 16.87 0.38 -5.28
C ASN A 184 17.38 -0.43 -6.49
N PRO A 185 17.90 -1.65 -6.27
CA PRO A 185 18.46 -2.49 -7.34
C PRO A 185 17.50 -2.78 -8.50
N ALA A 186 16.19 -2.68 -8.30
CA ALA A 186 15.21 -2.79 -9.39
C ALA A 186 15.47 -1.80 -10.54
N LEU A 187 16.06 -0.63 -10.23
CA LEU A 187 16.35 0.43 -11.20
C LEU A 187 17.61 0.17 -12.03
N LEU A 188 18.38 -0.88 -11.72
CA LEU A 188 19.48 -1.33 -12.58
C LEU A 188 19.00 -1.60 -14.01
N VAL A 189 17.75 -2.07 -14.18
CA VAL A 189 17.18 -2.28 -15.50
C VAL A 189 17.09 -0.99 -16.31
N GLY A 190 16.81 0.14 -15.66
CA GLY A 190 16.84 1.46 -16.29
C GLY A 190 18.23 1.86 -16.74
N CYS A 191 19.25 1.64 -15.90
CA CYS A 191 20.66 1.86 -16.28
C CYS A 191 21.04 1.08 -17.55
N VAL A 192 20.70 -0.21 -17.59
CA VAL A 192 21.00 -1.10 -18.72
C VAL A 192 20.26 -0.67 -19.97
N VAL A 193 18.96 -0.40 -19.89
CA VAL A 193 18.14 0.02 -21.03
C VAL A 193 18.65 1.34 -21.62
N PHE A 194 18.91 2.35 -20.77
CA PHE A 194 19.48 3.62 -21.23
C PHE A 194 20.89 3.42 -21.81
N GLY A 195 21.74 2.63 -21.18
CA GLY A 195 23.08 2.31 -21.69
C GLY A 195 23.02 1.67 -23.08
N LEU A 196 22.20 0.63 -23.27
CA LEU A 196 22.03 -0.04 -24.56
C LEU A 196 21.47 0.91 -25.63
N CYS A 197 20.47 1.73 -25.28
CA CYS A 197 19.95 2.74 -26.19
C CYS A 197 21.00 3.80 -26.57
N ALA A 198 21.92 4.15 -25.67
CA ALA A 198 23.01 5.07 -26.01
C ALA A 198 23.90 4.49 -27.11
N LEU A 199 24.26 3.22 -26.94
CA LEU A 199 25.18 2.51 -27.84
C LEU A 199 24.56 2.24 -29.22
N THR A 200 23.26 1.98 -29.28
CA THR A 200 22.56 1.77 -30.56
C THR A 200 22.31 3.07 -31.31
N GLN A 201 22.07 4.18 -30.60
CA GLN A 201 21.86 5.50 -31.22
C GLN A 201 23.15 6.12 -31.75
N ASP A 202 24.27 5.92 -31.05
CA ASP A 202 25.56 6.51 -31.45
C ASP A 202 26.74 5.73 -30.83
N ARG A 203 27.37 4.89 -31.66
CA ARG A 203 28.51 4.04 -31.25
C ARG A 203 29.77 4.85 -30.91
N SER A 204 29.90 6.09 -31.41
CA SER A 204 31.08 6.91 -31.12
C SER A 204 31.20 7.28 -29.63
N ARG A 205 30.09 7.19 -28.89
CA ARG A 205 30.04 7.39 -27.43
C ARG A 205 30.97 6.45 -26.67
N ILE A 206 31.23 5.24 -27.18
CA ILE A 206 32.15 4.28 -26.57
C ILE A 206 33.57 4.86 -26.49
N ALA A 207 33.99 5.65 -27.48
CA ALA A 207 35.32 6.27 -27.52
C ALA A 207 35.40 7.56 -26.67
N SER A 208 34.26 8.09 -26.21
CA SER A 208 34.24 9.34 -25.44
C SER A 208 34.60 9.12 -23.98
N ARG A 209 35.72 9.71 -23.52
CA ARG A 209 36.15 9.64 -22.11
C ARG A 209 35.07 10.10 -21.12
N ARG A 210 34.27 11.11 -21.49
CA ARG A 210 33.17 11.61 -20.64
C ARG A 210 32.07 10.56 -20.46
N TRP A 211 31.76 9.82 -21.52
CA TRP A 211 30.81 8.70 -21.46
C TRP A 211 31.37 7.54 -20.67
N GLN A 212 32.61 7.13 -20.94
CA GLN A 212 33.28 6.05 -20.19
C GLN A 212 33.30 6.36 -18.69
N LEU A 213 33.67 7.58 -18.31
CA LEU A 213 33.67 8.02 -16.91
C LEU A 213 32.27 7.97 -16.30
N ALA A 214 31.25 8.46 -17.02
CA ALA A 214 29.88 8.42 -16.50
C ALA A 214 29.30 7.00 -16.40
N VAL A 215 29.63 6.12 -17.35
CA VAL A 215 29.31 4.69 -17.27
C VAL A 215 30.00 4.07 -16.05
N ALA A 216 31.29 4.36 -15.85
CA ALA A 216 32.04 3.84 -14.70
C ALA A 216 31.47 4.34 -13.36
N ILE A 217 31.16 5.63 -13.24
CA ILE A 217 30.54 6.20 -12.03
C ILE A 217 29.13 5.65 -11.83
N GLY A 218 28.31 5.57 -12.89
CA GLY A 218 26.95 5.03 -12.81
C GLY A 218 26.95 3.55 -12.42
N ALA A 219 27.86 2.75 -12.99
CA ALA A 219 28.05 1.34 -12.63
C ALA A 219 28.54 1.20 -11.19
N ALA A 220 29.55 1.98 -10.78
CA ALA A 220 30.05 2.00 -9.40
C ALA A 220 28.93 2.33 -8.40
N GLY A 221 28.10 3.33 -8.72
CA GLY A 221 26.89 3.63 -7.94
C GLY A 221 25.96 2.42 -7.87
N ALA A 222 25.59 1.84 -9.01
CA ALA A 222 24.65 0.72 -9.04
C ALA A 222 25.12 -0.53 -8.28
N VAL A 223 26.42 -0.79 -8.19
CA VAL A 223 26.97 -1.97 -7.50
C VAL A 223 27.38 -1.71 -6.05
N ILE A 224 27.48 -0.46 -5.58
CA ILE A 224 28.01 -0.17 -4.23
C ILE A 224 27.16 -0.80 -3.12
N ALA A 225 25.83 -0.68 -3.22
CA ALA A 225 24.93 -1.27 -2.25
C ALA A 225 24.95 -2.81 -2.32
N PRO A 226 24.85 -3.45 -3.51
CA PRO A 226 25.03 -4.89 -3.61
C PRO A 226 26.35 -5.42 -3.06
N ILE A 227 27.48 -4.75 -3.31
CA ILE A 227 28.79 -5.15 -2.77
C ILE A 227 28.79 -5.05 -1.24
N TYR A 228 28.24 -3.94 -0.70
CA TYR A 228 28.10 -3.76 0.74
C TYR A 228 27.30 -4.90 1.39
N TYR A 229 26.12 -5.23 0.85
CA TYR A 229 25.28 -6.29 1.42
C TYR A 229 25.83 -7.69 1.18
N LEU A 230 26.52 -7.94 0.06
CA LEU A 230 27.23 -9.20 -0.15
C LEU A 230 28.29 -9.40 0.92
N SER A 231 29.07 -8.36 1.23
CA SER A 231 30.15 -8.45 2.21
C SER A 231 29.68 -8.63 3.66
N ARG A 232 28.42 -8.29 3.97
CA ARG A 232 27.89 -8.31 5.35
C ARG A 232 26.86 -9.41 5.59
N LEU A 233 26.02 -9.70 4.59
CA LEU A 233 24.80 -10.50 4.71
C LEU A 233 24.74 -11.67 3.72
N ASP A 234 25.81 -11.89 2.95
CA ASP A 234 25.91 -12.88 1.86
C ASP A 234 24.77 -12.78 0.83
N ARG A 235 24.27 -11.57 0.58
CA ARG A 235 23.17 -11.32 -0.38
C ARG A 235 23.32 -10.00 -1.11
N LEU A 236 22.78 -9.91 -2.32
CA LEU A 236 22.83 -8.69 -3.15
C LEU A 236 21.97 -7.54 -2.61
N SER A 237 20.95 -7.82 -1.82
CA SER A 237 20.12 -6.81 -1.16
C SER A 237 19.34 -7.43 -0.01
N PRO A 238 19.08 -6.70 1.09
CA PRO A 238 18.20 -7.16 2.16
C PRO A 238 16.80 -7.54 1.67
N LEU A 239 16.37 -6.95 0.55
CA LEU A 239 15.03 -7.14 -0.02
C LEU A 239 14.92 -8.32 -0.99
N THR A 240 16.01 -9.02 -1.34
CA THR A 240 15.95 -10.11 -2.34
C THR A 240 15.09 -11.28 -1.89
N SER A 241 15.09 -11.60 -0.59
CA SER A 241 14.24 -12.65 0.00
C SER A 241 12.75 -12.32 -0.05
N TYR A 242 12.41 -11.04 -0.24
CA TYR A 242 11.03 -10.61 -0.36
C TYR A 242 10.55 -10.62 -1.81
N ALA A 243 11.38 -10.77 -2.83
CA ALA A 243 10.87 -10.83 -4.21
C ALA A 243 10.27 -12.21 -4.54
N ALA A 244 9.04 -12.25 -5.04
CA ALA A 244 8.40 -13.48 -5.51
C ALA A 244 8.67 -13.67 -7.01
N ALA A 245 9.84 -14.24 -7.33
CA ALA A 245 10.25 -14.51 -8.70
C ALA A 245 9.23 -15.43 -9.40
N SER A 246 8.44 -14.84 -10.29
CA SER A 246 7.41 -15.54 -11.06
C SER A 246 7.15 -14.80 -12.37
N TRP A 247 6.62 -15.50 -13.36
CA TRP A 247 6.10 -14.85 -14.57
C TRP A 247 4.82 -14.11 -14.20
N PRO A 248 4.79 -12.78 -14.35
CA PRO A 248 3.66 -12.02 -13.86
C PRO A 248 2.47 -12.14 -14.80
N SER A 249 1.28 -12.25 -14.21
CA SER A 249 0.04 -12.12 -14.96
C SER A 249 -0.13 -10.70 -15.49
N LEU A 250 -0.95 -10.52 -16.54
CA LEU A 250 -1.30 -9.19 -17.05
C LEU A 250 -1.91 -8.32 -15.94
N THR A 251 -2.74 -8.90 -15.07
CA THR A 251 -3.32 -8.21 -13.91
C THR A 251 -2.24 -7.73 -12.94
N SER A 252 -1.21 -8.55 -12.68
CA SER A 252 -0.08 -8.17 -11.82
C SER A 252 0.76 -7.05 -12.43
N LEU A 253 1.00 -7.10 -13.75
CA LEU A 253 1.72 -6.04 -14.48
C LEU A 253 0.97 -4.71 -14.47
N LEU A 254 -0.35 -4.76 -14.68
CA LEU A 254 -1.19 -3.57 -14.74
C LEU A 254 -1.64 -3.08 -13.36
N PHE A 255 -1.31 -3.79 -12.28
CA PHE A 255 -1.77 -3.48 -10.93
C PHE A 255 -1.50 -2.02 -10.52
N PRO A 256 -0.28 -1.46 -10.65
CA PRO A 256 -0.02 -0.07 -10.28
C PRO A 256 -0.86 0.93 -11.10
N LEU A 257 -1.32 0.54 -12.28
CA LEU A 257 -2.05 1.40 -13.21
C LEU A 257 -3.57 1.33 -12.99
N ALA A 258 -4.11 0.12 -12.91
CA ALA A 258 -5.53 -0.16 -13.10
C ALA A 258 -6.24 -0.73 -11.87
N ASP A 259 -5.52 -1.10 -10.80
CA ASP A 259 -6.16 -1.59 -9.58
C ASP A 259 -7.16 -0.55 -9.04
N VAL A 260 -8.40 -0.96 -8.76
CA VAL A 260 -9.48 -0.05 -8.34
C VAL A 260 -9.18 0.67 -7.03
N ASN A 261 -8.18 0.19 -6.30
CA ASN A 261 -7.85 0.66 -4.98
C ASN A 261 -6.56 1.50 -4.94
N MET A 262 -5.53 1.05 -5.65
CA MET A 262 -4.19 1.67 -5.67
C MET A 262 -3.75 2.21 -7.02
N GLY A 263 -4.48 1.88 -8.07
CA GLY A 263 -4.12 2.20 -9.44
C GLY A 263 -4.16 3.70 -9.70
N VAL A 264 -3.19 4.20 -10.47
CA VAL A 264 -3.16 5.62 -10.86
C VAL A 264 -4.40 6.03 -11.66
N LEU A 265 -4.98 5.14 -12.47
CA LEU A 265 -6.15 5.43 -13.30
C LEU A 265 -7.39 5.77 -12.46
N PRO A 266 -7.84 4.92 -11.51
CA PRO A 266 -9.01 5.25 -10.68
C PRO A 266 -8.73 6.33 -9.63
N ARG A 267 -7.49 6.44 -9.12
CA ARG A 267 -7.17 7.34 -8.00
C ARG A 267 -6.65 8.70 -8.40
N PHE A 268 -6.03 8.80 -9.57
CA PHE A 268 -5.57 10.04 -10.13
C PHE A 268 -5.81 10.11 -11.65
N PRO A 269 -7.10 10.08 -12.09
CA PRO A 269 -7.46 10.11 -13.51
C PRO A 269 -6.80 11.24 -14.31
N PRO A 270 -6.63 12.49 -13.80
CA PRO A 270 -6.02 13.56 -14.57
C PRO A 270 -4.61 13.23 -15.08
N VAL A 271 -3.73 12.74 -14.22
CA VAL A 271 -2.35 12.37 -14.61
C VAL A 271 -2.37 11.13 -15.49
N ALA A 272 -3.19 10.12 -15.18
CA ALA A 272 -3.32 8.93 -16.03
C ALA A 272 -3.74 9.31 -17.46
N LEU A 273 -4.76 10.15 -17.60
CA LEU A 273 -5.26 10.63 -18.89
C LEU A 273 -4.20 11.47 -19.62
N VAL A 274 -3.50 12.35 -18.91
CA VAL A 274 -2.38 13.14 -19.48
C VAL A 274 -1.31 12.22 -20.05
N VAL A 275 -0.87 11.21 -19.29
CA VAL A 275 0.15 10.26 -19.76
C VAL A 275 -0.37 9.47 -20.96
N MET A 276 -1.59 8.95 -20.91
CA MET A 276 -2.19 8.23 -22.04
C MET A 276 -2.26 9.10 -23.31
N VAL A 277 -2.78 10.32 -23.20
CA VAL A 277 -2.85 11.26 -24.34
C VAL A 277 -1.45 11.56 -24.87
N ALA A 278 -0.47 11.75 -23.99
CA ALA A 278 0.91 12.03 -24.37
C ALA A 278 1.56 10.85 -25.10
N LEU A 279 1.33 9.61 -24.63
CA LEU A 279 1.82 8.39 -25.26
C LEU A 279 1.20 8.16 -26.65
N LEU A 280 -0.05 8.57 -26.87
CA LEU A 280 -0.71 8.46 -28.18
C LEU A 280 -0.20 9.49 -29.20
N GLN A 281 0.54 10.52 -28.77
CA GLN A 281 1.11 11.51 -29.69
C GLN A 281 2.36 10.97 -30.40
N ARG A 282 2.28 10.80 -31.74
CA ARG A 282 3.43 10.45 -32.58
C ARG A 282 4.64 11.37 -32.40
N ARG A 283 4.41 12.65 -32.06
CA ARG A 283 5.49 13.62 -31.82
C ARG A 283 6.32 13.29 -30.58
N GLY A 284 5.69 12.76 -29.53
CA GLY A 284 6.40 12.39 -28.29
C GLY A 284 7.41 11.27 -28.51
N TRP A 285 7.10 10.32 -29.40
CA TRP A 285 8.02 9.25 -29.78
C TRP A 285 9.24 9.70 -30.58
N ARG A 286 9.30 10.96 -31.02
CA ARG A 286 10.49 11.56 -31.65
C ARG A 286 11.46 12.14 -30.62
N GLU A 287 11.06 12.24 -29.35
CA GLU A 287 11.98 12.68 -28.30
C GLU A 287 13.06 11.62 -28.09
N PRO A 288 14.35 12.01 -28.01
CA PRO A 288 15.45 11.04 -27.88
C PRO A 288 15.33 10.09 -26.69
N ALA A 289 14.63 10.54 -25.63
CA ALA A 289 14.43 9.80 -24.39
C ALA A 289 13.17 8.93 -24.38
N ALA A 290 12.26 9.05 -25.38
CA ALA A 290 10.98 8.36 -25.35
C ALA A 290 11.12 6.84 -25.36
N LEU A 291 11.95 6.28 -26.26
CA LEU A 291 12.18 4.84 -26.34
C LEU A 291 12.82 4.27 -25.05
N PRO A 292 13.96 4.79 -24.54
CA PRO A 292 14.54 4.26 -23.31
C PRO A 292 13.61 4.45 -22.10
N ALA A 293 12.84 5.54 -22.03
CA ALA A 293 11.85 5.73 -20.98
C ALA A 293 10.71 4.70 -21.05
N ALA A 294 10.18 4.42 -22.25
CA ALA A 294 9.13 3.42 -22.45
C ALA A 294 9.60 2.00 -22.09
N LEU A 295 10.78 1.62 -22.56
CA LEU A 295 11.38 0.31 -22.25
C LEU A 295 11.69 0.17 -20.76
N THR A 296 12.18 1.24 -20.12
CA THR A 296 12.40 1.26 -18.66
C THR A 296 11.07 1.13 -17.91
N GLY A 297 10.02 1.82 -18.35
CA GLY A 297 8.70 1.72 -17.75
C GLY A 297 8.12 0.30 -17.84
N ALA A 298 8.21 -0.32 -19.01
CA ALA A 298 7.79 -1.72 -19.20
C ALA A 298 8.61 -2.68 -18.32
N ALA A 299 9.92 -2.50 -18.25
CA ALA A 299 10.79 -3.33 -17.43
C ALA A 299 10.55 -3.13 -15.92
N LEU A 300 10.28 -1.90 -15.47
CA LEU A 300 9.93 -1.64 -14.08
C LEU A 300 8.58 -2.24 -13.72
N LEU A 301 7.58 -2.19 -14.61
CA LEU A 301 6.30 -2.88 -14.37
C LEU A 301 6.51 -4.39 -14.17
N LEU A 302 7.42 -5.01 -14.93
CA LEU A 302 7.83 -6.40 -14.73
C LEU A 302 8.44 -6.61 -13.32
N VAL A 303 9.39 -5.78 -12.92
CA VAL A 303 10.04 -5.91 -11.59
C VAL A 303 9.06 -5.63 -10.43
N ILE A 304 8.22 -4.60 -10.57
CA ILE A 304 7.21 -4.22 -9.59
C ILE A 304 6.20 -5.36 -9.40
N SER A 305 5.77 -6.01 -10.48
CA SER A 305 4.79 -7.11 -10.41
C SER A 305 5.25 -8.33 -9.60
N GLN A 306 6.55 -8.44 -9.33
CA GLN A 306 7.15 -9.49 -8.49
C GLN A 306 7.22 -9.13 -7.00
N GLN A 307 6.90 -7.89 -6.63
CA GLN A 307 6.86 -7.47 -5.24
C GLN A 307 5.65 -8.10 -4.56
N PRO A 308 5.78 -8.82 -3.44
CA PRO A 308 4.65 -9.42 -2.74
C PRO A 308 3.79 -8.37 -2.05
N ASN A 309 4.43 -7.36 -1.45
CA ASN A 309 3.77 -6.30 -0.71
C ASN A 309 3.77 -5.04 -1.58
N MET A 310 2.58 -4.61 -2.00
CA MET A 310 2.39 -3.40 -2.81
C MET A 310 2.00 -2.20 -1.98
N ASN A 311 1.66 -2.42 -0.71
CA ASN A 311 1.28 -1.40 0.26
C ASN A 311 2.47 -0.78 1.01
N GLN A 312 3.69 -1.32 0.87
CA GLN A 312 4.90 -0.76 1.49
C GLN A 312 5.00 0.73 1.19
N GLY A 313 5.33 1.54 2.19
CA GLY A 313 5.53 2.99 2.03
C GLY A 313 4.28 3.86 2.17
N GLY A 314 3.12 3.30 2.51
CA GLY A 314 2.03 4.01 3.18
C GLY A 314 1.51 5.27 2.47
N SER A 315 1.31 5.24 1.16
CA SER A 315 0.66 6.39 0.52
C SER A 315 -0.81 6.52 0.98
N PRO A 316 -1.46 7.69 0.80
CA PRO A 316 -2.85 7.84 1.18
C PRO A 316 -3.68 6.75 0.54
N ASP A 317 -3.42 6.40 -0.73
CA ASP A 317 -4.40 5.71 -1.55
C ASP A 317 -3.85 5.14 -2.89
N LEU A 318 -2.55 5.30 -3.18
CA LEU A 318 -1.87 4.92 -4.43
C LEU A 318 -0.74 3.90 -4.19
N SER A 319 -0.39 3.11 -5.20
CA SER A 319 0.87 2.35 -5.13
C SER A 319 2.07 3.31 -5.14
N ARG A 320 3.02 3.16 -4.21
CA ARG A 320 4.26 3.99 -4.21
C ARG A 320 5.05 3.83 -5.49
N TYR A 321 4.99 2.66 -6.13
CA TYR A 321 5.72 2.39 -7.36
C TYR A 321 5.30 3.28 -8.54
N ILE A 322 4.09 3.86 -8.49
CA ILE A 322 3.66 4.88 -9.47
C ILE A 322 4.59 6.09 -9.44
N VAL A 323 5.10 6.48 -8.26
CA VAL A 323 6.05 7.59 -8.09
C VAL A 323 7.30 7.39 -8.94
N TRP A 324 7.75 6.15 -9.12
CA TRP A 324 8.94 5.81 -9.89
C TRP A 324 8.66 5.84 -11.40
N LEU A 325 7.44 5.50 -11.80
CA LEU A 325 7.02 5.43 -13.20
C LEU A 325 6.64 6.81 -13.76
N LEU A 326 6.06 7.69 -12.95
CA LEU A 326 5.57 9.00 -13.40
C LEU A 326 6.63 9.86 -14.13
N PRO A 327 7.88 9.98 -13.66
CA PRO A 327 8.90 10.78 -14.34
C PRO A 327 9.29 10.24 -15.72
N LEU A 328 9.05 8.95 -16.01
CA LEU A 328 9.29 8.40 -17.33
C LEU A 328 8.36 9.02 -18.38
N ALA A 329 7.22 9.59 -17.99
CA ALA A 329 6.30 10.27 -18.91
C ALA A 329 6.85 11.60 -19.48
N LEU A 330 7.92 12.17 -18.88
CA LEU A 330 8.46 13.49 -19.20
C LEU A 330 8.74 13.75 -20.71
N PRO A 331 9.26 12.81 -21.52
CA PRO A 331 9.51 13.07 -22.95
C PRO A 331 8.22 13.43 -23.67
N TRP A 332 7.15 12.66 -23.44
CA TRP A 332 5.86 12.91 -24.09
C TRP A 332 5.18 14.19 -23.56
N LEU A 333 5.32 14.51 -22.26
CA LEU A 333 4.81 15.77 -21.69
C LEU A 333 5.51 17.00 -22.29
N LEU A 334 6.83 16.94 -22.44
CA LEU A 334 7.61 18.00 -23.09
C LEU A 334 7.23 18.17 -24.55
N ALA A 335 6.96 17.08 -25.27
CA ALA A 335 6.50 17.15 -26.65
C ALA A 335 5.13 17.82 -26.77
N LEU A 336 4.22 17.59 -25.81
CA LEU A 336 2.94 18.29 -25.73
C LEU A 336 3.11 19.79 -25.46
N ASP A 337 4.02 20.17 -24.56
CA ASP A 337 4.31 21.57 -24.25
C ASP A 337 4.90 22.36 -25.41
N ARG A 338 5.59 21.68 -26.34
CA ARG A 338 6.10 22.27 -27.58
C ARG A 338 5.02 22.46 -28.66
N SER A 339 3.78 22.02 -28.42
CA SER A 339 2.67 22.25 -29.34
C SER A 339 2.34 23.74 -29.47
N ALA A 340 2.36 24.27 -30.70
CA ALA A 340 1.97 25.65 -30.97
C ALA A 340 0.47 25.92 -30.77
N ARG A 341 -0.37 24.87 -30.78
CA ARG A 341 -1.84 24.99 -30.72
C ARG A 341 -2.27 25.63 -29.40
N GLN A 342 -3.02 26.74 -29.50
CA GLN A 342 -3.59 27.45 -28.35
C GLN A 342 -4.46 26.53 -27.50
N SER A 343 -5.31 25.72 -28.13
CA SER A 343 -6.20 24.76 -27.46
C SER A 343 -5.41 23.76 -26.59
N THR A 344 -4.35 23.15 -27.12
CA THR A 344 -3.49 22.24 -26.35
C THR A 344 -2.90 22.91 -25.11
N ARG A 345 -2.50 24.19 -25.20
CA ARG A 345 -1.96 24.94 -24.06
C ARG A 345 -3.03 25.29 -23.04
N MET A 346 -4.23 25.67 -23.47
CA MET A 346 -5.37 25.95 -22.60
C MET A 346 -5.82 24.69 -21.86
N THR A 347 -6.00 23.56 -22.58
CA THR A 347 -6.32 22.27 -21.97
C THR A 347 -5.26 21.86 -20.96
N GLY A 348 -3.97 21.96 -21.30
CA GLY A 348 -2.91 21.65 -20.35
C GLY A 348 -2.97 22.52 -19.09
N THR A 349 -3.28 23.82 -19.23
CA THR A 349 -3.38 24.74 -18.10
C THR A 349 -4.57 24.39 -17.20
N LEU A 350 -5.72 24.04 -17.79
CA LEU A 350 -6.88 23.55 -17.04
C LEU A 350 -6.54 22.25 -16.29
N VAL A 351 -5.89 21.30 -16.96
CA VAL A 351 -5.49 20.04 -16.34
C VAL A 351 -4.49 20.27 -15.21
N LEU A 352 -3.52 21.18 -15.36
CA LEU A 352 -2.62 21.60 -14.29
C LEU A 352 -3.38 22.16 -13.09
N ALA A 353 -4.34 23.06 -13.31
CA ALA A 353 -5.14 23.64 -12.24
C ALA A 353 -5.97 22.58 -11.51
N VAL A 354 -6.67 21.71 -12.24
CA VAL A 354 -7.45 20.59 -11.67
C VAL A 354 -6.55 19.63 -10.90
N THR A 355 -5.38 19.29 -11.45
CA THR A 355 -4.38 18.43 -10.81
C THR A 355 -3.87 19.06 -9.51
N ALA A 356 -3.55 20.35 -9.51
CA ALA A 356 -3.08 21.06 -8.32
C ALA A 356 -4.14 21.14 -7.21
N VAL A 357 -5.40 21.40 -7.56
CA VAL A 357 -6.52 21.41 -6.60
C VAL A 357 -6.77 20.01 -6.05
N TRP A 358 -6.81 18.98 -6.91
CA TRP A 358 -7.00 17.60 -6.49
C TRP A 358 -5.88 17.15 -5.54
N THR A 359 -4.62 17.44 -5.86
CA THR A 359 -3.47 17.11 -5.01
C THR A 359 -3.52 17.85 -3.68
N ALA A 360 -3.94 19.11 -3.65
CA ALA A 360 -4.10 19.86 -2.39
C ALA A 360 -5.16 19.24 -1.46
N ILE A 361 -6.16 18.54 -1.99
CA ILE A 361 -7.23 17.88 -1.21
C ILE A 361 -6.85 16.43 -0.85
N ALA A 362 -6.41 15.65 -1.83
CA ALA A 362 -6.22 14.20 -1.70
C ALA A 362 -4.79 13.81 -1.28
N PHE A 363 -3.80 14.65 -1.56
CA PHE A 363 -2.37 14.34 -1.45
C PHE A 363 -1.58 15.46 -0.75
N LEU A 364 -2.23 16.16 0.18
CA LEU A 364 -1.57 17.16 1.01
C LEU A 364 -0.43 16.49 1.79
N PRO A 365 0.79 17.07 1.86
CA PRO A 365 1.92 16.47 2.57
C PRO A 365 1.55 16.06 4.01
N SER A 366 0.87 16.94 4.76
CA SER A 366 0.37 16.65 6.10
C SER A 366 -0.78 15.65 6.20
N ARG A 367 -1.24 15.01 5.11
CA ARG A 367 -2.25 13.93 5.15
C ARG A 367 -1.65 12.57 5.55
N PRO A 368 -2.16 11.90 6.60
CA PRO A 368 -1.65 10.59 7.03
C PRO A 368 -1.85 9.52 5.95
N GLU A 369 -1.14 8.41 6.12
CA GLU A 369 -1.35 7.22 5.32
C GLU A 369 -2.76 6.65 5.56
N SER A 370 -3.40 6.12 4.51
CA SER A 370 -4.73 5.48 4.62
C SER A 370 -4.85 4.19 3.81
N TYR A 371 -3.72 3.59 3.43
CA TYR A 371 -3.67 2.38 2.59
C TYR A 371 -4.40 1.16 3.18
N ARG A 372 -4.56 1.09 4.51
CA ARG A 372 -5.31 0.04 5.24
C ARG A 372 -6.83 0.16 5.14
N TYR A 373 -7.33 1.15 4.41
CA TYR A 373 -8.75 1.31 4.14
C TYR A 373 -8.99 1.25 2.64
N PRO A 374 -10.06 0.58 2.19
CA PRO A 374 -10.44 0.63 0.79
C PRO A 374 -10.97 2.01 0.42
N THR A 375 -10.70 2.42 -0.82
CA THR A 375 -11.33 3.61 -1.41
C THR A 375 -12.85 3.46 -1.46
N PRO A 376 -13.60 4.57 -1.49
CA PRO A 376 -15.04 4.52 -1.78
C PRO A 376 -15.36 3.77 -3.08
N PHE A 377 -14.56 3.97 -4.13
CA PHE A 377 -14.73 3.27 -5.41
C PHE A 377 -14.39 1.78 -5.32
N ALA A 378 -13.32 1.39 -4.63
CA ALA A 378 -13.02 -0.04 -4.43
C ALA A 378 -14.08 -0.71 -3.56
N THR A 379 -14.56 -0.04 -2.51
CA THR A 379 -15.68 -0.52 -1.69
C THR A 379 -16.93 -0.73 -2.54
N TRP A 380 -17.28 0.23 -3.40
CA TRP A 380 -18.40 0.07 -4.32
C TRP A 380 -18.19 -1.11 -5.28
N VAL A 381 -17.02 -1.23 -5.92
CA VAL A 381 -16.74 -2.35 -6.83
C VAL A 381 -16.78 -3.69 -6.08
N TRP A 382 -16.15 -3.81 -4.91
CA TRP A 382 -16.08 -5.07 -4.17
C TRP A 382 -17.41 -5.49 -3.57
N THR A 383 -18.35 -4.57 -3.35
CA THR A 383 -19.69 -4.89 -2.81
C THR A 383 -20.72 -5.09 -3.91
N GLN A 384 -20.76 -4.23 -4.93
CA GLN A 384 -21.76 -4.26 -5.99
C GLN A 384 -21.36 -5.19 -7.14
N HIS A 385 -20.06 -5.31 -7.40
CA HIS A 385 -19.52 -6.07 -8.52
C HIS A 385 -18.27 -6.89 -8.10
N PRO A 386 -18.38 -7.76 -7.07
CA PRO A 386 -17.23 -8.43 -6.45
C PRO A 386 -16.36 -9.19 -7.46
N SER A 387 -16.95 -9.72 -8.54
CA SER A 387 -16.24 -10.49 -9.57
C SER A 387 -15.55 -9.63 -10.64
N TRP A 388 -15.79 -8.32 -10.73
CA TRP A 388 -15.17 -7.45 -11.75
C TRP A 388 -13.69 -7.22 -11.50
N THR A 389 -13.23 -7.42 -10.27
CA THR A 389 -11.83 -7.21 -9.91
C THR A 389 -11.30 -8.37 -9.09
N MET A 390 -10.02 -8.65 -9.31
CA MET A 390 -9.24 -9.59 -8.53
C MET A 390 -8.11 -8.81 -7.86
N PRO A 391 -8.40 -8.08 -6.75
CA PRO A 391 -7.37 -7.36 -6.03
C PRO A 391 -6.30 -8.34 -5.54
N ARG A 392 -5.08 -7.87 -5.30
CA ARG A 392 -4.05 -8.73 -4.71
C ARG A 392 -4.46 -9.16 -3.30
N ALA A 393 -4.17 -10.40 -2.95
CA ALA A 393 -4.59 -10.99 -1.68
C ALA A 393 -4.08 -10.17 -0.47
N GLU A 394 -2.83 -9.71 -0.50
CA GLU A 394 -2.26 -8.82 0.51
C GLU A 394 -3.03 -7.50 0.59
N ALA A 395 -3.12 -6.74 -0.51
CA ALA A 395 -3.84 -5.46 -0.54
C ALA A 395 -5.34 -5.57 -0.15
N PHE A 396 -6.04 -6.62 -0.55
CA PHE A 396 -7.41 -6.88 -0.11
C PHE A 396 -7.47 -7.25 1.38
N GLY A 397 -6.54 -8.10 1.82
CA GLY A 397 -6.43 -8.59 3.18
C GLY A 397 -6.23 -7.46 4.19
N GLU A 398 -5.25 -6.60 3.93
CA GLU A 398 -4.92 -5.47 4.82
C GLU A 398 -6.07 -4.47 4.92
N ARG A 399 -6.80 -4.26 3.81
CA ARG A 399 -7.88 -3.28 3.74
C ARG A 399 -9.18 -3.72 4.36
N THR A 400 -9.47 -5.01 4.26
CA THR A 400 -10.68 -5.57 4.87
C THR A 400 -10.49 -5.89 6.35
N SER A 401 -9.25 -6.23 6.77
CA SER A 401 -8.91 -6.43 8.18
C SER A 401 -8.46 -5.17 8.91
N HIS A 402 -8.14 -4.09 8.18
CA HIS A 402 -7.57 -2.84 8.69
C HIS A 402 -6.24 -3.02 9.44
N ARG A 403 -5.46 -4.04 9.08
CA ARG A 403 -4.20 -4.42 9.75
C ARG A 403 -3.10 -4.71 8.76
N GLU A 404 -1.88 -4.40 9.16
CA GLU A 404 -0.64 -4.87 8.53
C GLU A 404 0.22 -5.56 9.62
N PRO A 405 0.62 -6.83 9.44
CA PRO A 405 0.26 -7.69 8.32
C PRO A 405 -1.24 -8.00 8.27
N ALA A 406 -1.74 -8.35 7.08
CA ALA A 406 -3.14 -8.70 6.86
C ALA A 406 -3.58 -9.87 7.74
N ILE A 407 -4.82 -9.85 8.22
CA ILE A 407 -5.46 -11.04 8.77
C ILE A 407 -6.17 -11.79 7.65
N VAL A 408 -5.89 -13.09 7.54
CA VAL A 408 -6.56 -13.98 6.58
C VAL A 408 -7.09 -15.25 7.27
N PRO A 409 -8.18 -15.85 6.76
CA PRO A 409 -9.07 -15.33 5.73
C PRO A 409 -9.83 -14.07 6.20
N THR A 410 -10.40 -13.32 5.26
CA THR A 410 -11.13 -12.06 5.53
C THR A 410 -12.14 -11.76 4.42
N ALA A 411 -13.03 -10.80 4.65
CA ALA A 411 -14.12 -10.49 3.73
C ALA A 411 -14.57 -9.04 3.81
N THR A 412 -15.32 -8.64 2.78
CA THR A 412 -16.17 -7.44 2.82
C THR A 412 -17.30 -7.59 3.86
N PRO A 413 -17.89 -6.48 4.36
CA PRO A 413 -18.82 -6.53 5.50
C PRO A 413 -20.05 -7.44 5.35
N ASN A 414 -20.62 -7.63 4.15
CA ASN A 414 -21.73 -8.56 3.95
C ASN A 414 -21.31 -9.79 3.13
N CYS A 415 -20.01 -10.11 3.17
CA CYS A 415 -19.43 -11.27 2.53
C CYS A 415 -19.65 -11.29 1.00
N GLU A 416 -19.75 -10.14 0.34
CA GLU A 416 -19.91 -10.04 -1.12
C GLU A 416 -18.67 -10.58 -1.84
N LYS A 417 -17.50 -10.21 -1.34
CA LYS A 417 -16.17 -10.73 -1.71
C LYS A 417 -15.47 -11.28 -0.47
N VAL A 418 -15.02 -12.53 -0.56
CA VAL A 418 -14.32 -13.24 0.52
C VAL A 418 -12.95 -13.71 0.02
N LEU A 419 -11.90 -13.47 0.79
CA LEU A 419 -10.57 -14.03 0.58
C LEU A 419 -10.37 -15.22 1.54
N LEU A 420 -10.31 -16.42 0.97
CA LEU A 420 -10.05 -17.68 1.63
C LEU A 420 -8.54 -17.95 1.71
N PHE A 421 -8.14 -18.72 2.72
CA PHE A 421 -6.80 -19.30 2.84
C PHE A 421 -6.93 -20.78 3.15
N GLU A 422 -6.35 -21.65 2.32
CA GLU A 422 -6.44 -23.12 2.45
C GLU A 422 -7.89 -23.61 2.62
N GLY A 423 -8.82 -23.01 1.86
CA GLY A 423 -10.24 -23.36 1.87
C GLY A 423 -11.01 -22.92 3.11
N ARG A 424 -10.35 -22.24 4.07
CA ARG A 424 -10.98 -21.73 5.28
C ARG A 424 -11.68 -20.39 5.03
N TRP A 425 -12.88 -20.25 5.61
CA TRP A 425 -13.69 -19.03 5.55
C TRP A 425 -13.50 -18.20 6.80
N PRO A 426 -13.61 -16.86 6.72
CA PRO A 426 -13.55 -16.03 7.91
C PRO A 426 -14.81 -16.22 8.75
N SER A 427 -14.66 -16.15 10.07
CA SER A 427 -15.74 -16.35 11.05
C SER A 427 -17.01 -15.56 10.76
N ASN A 428 -16.88 -14.32 10.27
CA ASN A 428 -17.99 -13.45 9.93
C ASN A 428 -18.74 -13.83 8.65
N CYS A 429 -18.19 -14.74 7.83
CA CYS A 429 -18.77 -15.21 6.58
C CYS A 429 -18.87 -16.73 6.56
N PRO A 430 -19.90 -17.30 7.21
CA PRO A 430 -20.11 -18.74 7.20
C PRO A 430 -20.28 -19.26 5.76
N PRO A 431 -19.72 -20.44 5.43
CA PRO A 431 -19.72 -20.97 4.07
C PRO A 431 -21.14 -21.37 3.62
N SER A 432 -21.58 -20.81 2.49
CA SER A 432 -22.81 -21.26 1.80
C SER A 432 -22.55 -22.39 0.81
N THR A 433 -21.30 -22.52 0.32
CA THR A 433 -20.88 -23.52 -0.65
C THR A 433 -19.46 -24.01 -0.33
N SER A 434 -19.19 -25.29 -0.59
CA SER A 434 -17.84 -25.84 -0.42
C SER A 434 -16.93 -25.31 -1.52
N PRO A 435 -15.76 -24.72 -1.19
CA PRO A 435 -14.77 -24.33 -2.18
C PRO A 435 -14.23 -25.55 -2.93
N PRO A 436 -13.77 -25.38 -4.19
CA PRO A 436 -13.15 -26.47 -4.93
C PRO A 436 -11.89 -26.98 -4.22
N PRO A 437 -11.49 -28.27 -4.40
CA PRO A 437 -10.33 -28.84 -3.71
C PRO A 437 -9.02 -28.07 -3.92
N SER A 438 -8.87 -27.40 -5.07
CA SER A 438 -7.71 -26.54 -5.36
C SER A 438 -7.56 -25.38 -4.38
N CYS A 439 -8.64 -24.89 -3.78
CA CYS A 439 -8.57 -23.83 -2.76
C CYS A 439 -8.08 -24.34 -1.40
N ALA A 440 -8.18 -25.63 -1.14
CA ALA A 440 -7.73 -26.26 0.12
C ALA A 440 -6.25 -26.68 0.09
N ALA A 441 -5.55 -26.47 -1.03
CA ALA A 441 -4.13 -26.78 -1.13
C ALA A 441 -3.29 -25.88 -0.18
N PRO A 442 -2.21 -26.40 0.44
CA PRO A 442 -1.38 -25.65 1.37
C PRO A 442 -0.88 -24.32 0.78
N GLY A 443 -0.93 -23.25 1.58
CA GLY A 443 -0.53 -21.90 1.22
C GLY A 443 -1.41 -21.20 0.18
N THR A 444 -2.51 -21.83 -0.27
CA THR A 444 -3.32 -21.31 -1.38
C THR A 444 -4.33 -20.26 -0.94
N TYR A 445 -4.41 -19.17 -1.71
CA TYR A 445 -5.44 -18.16 -1.59
C TYR A 445 -6.51 -18.34 -2.67
N CYS A 446 -7.77 -18.08 -2.29
CA CYS A 446 -8.89 -18.09 -3.23
C CYS A 446 -9.86 -16.94 -2.94
N TYR A 447 -10.42 -16.34 -3.99
CA TYR A 447 -11.60 -15.49 -3.85
C TYR A 447 -12.88 -16.31 -3.98
N ALA A 448 -13.89 -15.97 -3.18
CA ALA A 448 -15.26 -16.48 -3.29
C ALA A 448 -16.25 -15.32 -3.41
N ASP A 449 -16.64 -15.02 -4.64
CA ASP A 449 -17.45 -13.86 -5.01
C ASP A 449 -18.93 -14.21 -5.09
N ARG A 450 -19.80 -13.41 -4.47
CA ARG A 450 -21.25 -13.56 -4.60
C ARG A 450 -21.67 -13.04 -5.98
N VAL A 451 -22.20 -13.92 -6.83
CA VAL A 451 -22.69 -13.56 -8.16
C VAL A 451 -24.08 -12.96 -7.98
N THR A 452 -24.20 -11.64 -8.25
CA THR A 452 -25.45 -10.85 -8.17
C THR A 452 -26.09 -10.75 -6.78
N GLY A 453 -26.90 -9.72 -6.54
CA GLY A 453 -27.51 -9.38 -5.24
C GLY A 453 -28.51 -10.40 -4.69
N GLU A 454 -28.58 -11.60 -5.26
CA GLU A 454 -29.42 -12.68 -4.79
C GLU A 454 -28.63 -13.58 -3.82
N PRO A 455 -29.06 -13.68 -2.54
CA PRO A 455 -28.33 -14.44 -1.52
C PRO A 455 -28.29 -15.96 -1.79
N LEU A 456 -29.05 -16.47 -2.75
CA LEU A 456 -29.18 -17.90 -3.06
C LEU A 456 -28.25 -18.40 -4.17
N VAL A 457 -27.54 -17.50 -4.87
CA VAL A 457 -26.71 -17.89 -6.02
C VAL A 457 -25.37 -18.47 -5.54
N PRO A 458 -24.90 -19.60 -6.10
CA PRO A 458 -23.58 -20.14 -5.81
C PRO A 458 -22.48 -19.10 -5.97
N ARG A 459 -21.50 -19.13 -5.06
CA ARG A 459 -20.33 -18.25 -5.17
C ARG A 459 -19.43 -18.68 -6.31
N GLN A 460 -18.88 -17.70 -7.02
CA GLN A 460 -17.84 -17.92 -8.01
C GLN A 460 -16.48 -17.97 -7.30
N PHE A 461 -15.76 -19.08 -7.47
CA PHE A 461 -14.43 -19.24 -6.90
C PHE A 461 -13.34 -18.90 -7.91
N THR A 462 -12.37 -18.09 -7.51
CA THR A 462 -11.18 -17.78 -8.31
C THR A 462 -9.94 -18.18 -7.52
N VAL A 463 -9.22 -19.19 -8.00
CA VAL A 463 -7.97 -19.67 -7.38
C VAL A 463 -6.83 -18.71 -7.74
N ILE A 464 -6.16 -18.17 -6.73
CA ILE A 464 -4.98 -17.33 -6.93
C ILE A 464 -3.71 -18.18 -6.95
N GLY A 465 -3.67 -19.22 -6.10
CA GLY A 465 -2.54 -20.13 -5.95
C GLY A 465 -1.76 -19.88 -4.65
N PRO A 466 -0.65 -20.61 -4.45
CA PRO A 466 0.21 -20.43 -3.30
C PRO A 466 0.91 -19.07 -3.39
N LEU A 467 0.84 -18.30 -2.31
CA LEU A 467 1.58 -17.05 -2.17
C LEU A 467 2.38 -17.11 -0.86
N PRO A 468 3.52 -16.38 -0.76
CA PRO A 468 4.18 -16.17 0.53
C PRO A 468 3.15 -15.78 1.59
N GLN A 469 3.22 -16.39 2.78
CA GLN A 469 2.23 -16.13 3.82
C GLN A 469 2.33 -14.67 4.27
N TYR A 470 1.33 -13.86 3.93
CA TYR A 470 1.36 -12.41 4.12
C TYR A 470 0.92 -11.96 5.51
N GLY A 471 0.50 -12.89 6.37
CA GLY A 471 0.09 -12.54 7.72
C GLY A 471 -0.38 -13.71 8.57
N PRO A 472 -0.77 -13.41 9.82
CA PRO A 472 -1.28 -14.41 10.75
C PRO A 472 -2.59 -15.01 10.21
N VAL A 473 -2.63 -16.34 10.18
CA VAL A 473 -3.85 -17.08 9.88
C VAL A 473 -4.61 -17.27 11.19
N MET A 474 -5.82 -16.73 11.28
CA MET A 474 -6.67 -16.93 12.47
C MET A 474 -7.27 -18.33 12.42
N ASN A 475 -6.51 -19.34 12.82
CA ASN A 475 -6.95 -20.73 12.79
C ASN A 475 -8.17 -20.99 13.69
N ASP A 476 -8.32 -20.24 14.77
CA ASP A 476 -9.37 -20.34 15.77
C ASP A 476 -10.70 -19.70 15.32
N ARG A 477 -10.64 -18.61 14.53
CA ARG A 477 -11.80 -17.82 14.07
C ARG A 477 -12.14 -18.03 12.60
N THR A 478 -12.16 -19.29 12.18
CA THR A 478 -12.47 -19.69 10.81
C THR A 478 -13.43 -20.87 10.74
N TRP A 479 -14.10 -21.00 9.60
CA TRP A 479 -14.88 -22.18 9.23
C TRP A 479 -14.06 -23.07 8.28
N PRO A 480 -13.83 -24.34 8.60
CA PRO A 480 -13.26 -25.30 7.68
C PRO A 480 -14.15 -25.51 6.43
N SER A 481 -13.53 -25.87 5.31
CA SER A 481 -14.28 -26.30 4.13
C SER A 481 -15.13 -27.54 4.45
N GLY A 482 -16.42 -27.51 4.10
CA GLY A 482 -17.33 -28.62 4.35
C GLY A 482 -17.82 -28.77 5.79
N ASP A 483 -17.53 -27.81 6.68
CA ASP A 483 -18.07 -27.81 8.05
C ASP A 483 -19.60 -27.61 8.01
N ALA A 484 -20.34 -28.65 8.44
CA ALA A 484 -21.81 -28.62 8.54
C ALA A 484 -22.30 -27.50 9.47
N SER A 485 -21.51 -27.14 10.49
CA SER A 485 -21.82 -26.05 11.40
C SER A 485 -21.83 -24.71 10.68
N GLY A 486 -20.85 -24.48 9.80
CA GLY A 486 -20.79 -23.29 8.97
C GLY A 486 -22.01 -23.15 8.06
N GLN A 487 -22.39 -24.22 7.36
CA GLN A 487 -23.57 -24.23 6.49
C GLN A 487 -24.87 -24.00 7.27
N TRP A 488 -25.00 -24.62 8.45
CA TRP A 488 -26.15 -24.42 9.31
C TRP A 488 -26.26 -22.96 9.77
N ILE A 489 -25.16 -22.35 10.23
CA ILE A 489 -25.14 -20.95 10.65
C ILE A 489 -25.48 -20.03 9.48
N GLU A 490 -24.91 -20.27 8.30
CA GLU A 490 -25.22 -19.51 7.08
C GLU A 490 -26.73 -19.46 6.84
N SER A 491 -27.42 -20.60 6.96
CA SER A 491 -28.86 -20.69 6.76
C SER A 491 -29.67 -19.78 7.71
N ARG A 492 -29.12 -19.48 8.90
CA ARG A 492 -29.74 -18.63 9.93
C ARG A 492 -29.38 -17.16 9.77
N VAL A 493 -28.15 -16.85 9.37
CA VAL A 493 -27.64 -15.46 9.37
C VAL A 493 -27.56 -14.81 8.00
N ARG A 494 -27.86 -15.53 6.91
CA ARG A 494 -27.73 -15.02 5.52
C ARG A 494 -28.43 -13.68 5.22
N HIS A 495 -29.43 -13.31 6.01
CA HIS A 495 -30.21 -12.08 5.85
C HIS A 495 -29.79 -10.96 6.83
N LEU A 496 -28.73 -11.19 7.61
CA LEU A 496 -28.20 -10.28 8.61
C LEU A 496 -26.82 -9.77 8.15
N SER A 497 -26.48 -8.54 8.52
CA SER A 497 -25.12 -8.05 8.32
C SER A 497 -24.19 -8.61 9.39
N SER A 498 -22.94 -8.87 9.04
CA SER A 498 -21.92 -9.19 10.04
C SER A 498 -21.70 -8.03 11.00
N GLY A 499 -21.58 -8.34 12.28
CA GLY A 499 -21.35 -7.39 13.37
C GLY A 499 -22.64 -6.77 13.91
N GLU A 500 -22.46 -5.77 14.77
CA GLU A 500 -23.55 -5.05 15.42
C GLU A 500 -23.84 -3.75 14.70
N GLN A 501 -25.02 -3.66 14.07
CA GLN A 501 -25.52 -2.42 13.50
C GLN A 501 -25.96 -1.47 14.62
N ALA A 502 -25.84 -0.15 14.41
CA ALA A 502 -26.33 0.84 15.37
C ALA A 502 -27.86 0.76 15.60
N SER A 503 -28.58 0.23 14.61
CA SER A 503 -30.02 -0.07 14.63
C SER A 503 -30.37 -1.39 15.30
N ALA A 504 -29.39 -2.23 15.66
CA ALA A 504 -29.65 -3.55 16.22
C ALA A 504 -30.48 -3.46 17.51
N PRO A 505 -31.39 -4.42 17.74
CA PRO A 505 -32.25 -4.43 18.94
C PRO A 505 -31.44 -4.64 20.24
N ALA A 506 -30.25 -5.20 20.11
CA ALA A 506 -29.32 -5.52 21.19
C ALA A 506 -27.86 -5.36 20.74
N SER A 507 -26.95 -5.34 21.72
CA SER A 507 -25.50 -5.29 21.55
C SER A 507 -24.80 -6.20 22.56
N VAL A 508 -23.77 -6.93 22.15
CA VAL A 508 -22.94 -7.78 23.01
C VAL A 508 -21.98 -6.90 23.79
N ARG A 509 -21.96 -7.07 25.11
CA ARG A 509 -21.12 -6.29 26.03
C ARG A 509 -20.00 -7.09 26.66
N GLY A 510 -20.11 -8.42 26.65
CA GLY A 510 -19.08 -9.31 27.12
C GLY A 510 -19.45 -10.77 26.84
N ALA A 511 -18.44 -11.61 26.78
CA ALA A 511 -18.57 -13.05 26.71
C ALA A 511 -17.46 -13.67 27.57
N TRP A 512 -17.81 -14.70 28.34
CA TRP A 512 -16.90 -15.34 29.30
C TRP A 512 -16.97 -16.85 29.16
N SER A 513 -15.85 -17.53 29.43
CA SER A 513 -15.71 -18.99 29.33
C SER A 513 -16.14 -19.57 27.97
N VAL A 514 -15.85 -18.82 26.90
CA VAL A 514 -16.08 -19.21 25.50
C VAL A 514 -14.79 -18.98 24.71
N ALA A 515 -14.54 -19.76 23.66
CA ALA A 515 -13.34 -19.57 22.82
C ALA A 515 -13.43 -18.27 22.01
N TRP A 516 -14.57 -18.02 21.36
CA TRP A 516 -14.89 -16.74 20.73
C TRP A 516 -16.38 -16.61 20.39
N THR A 517 -16.78 -15.40 20.03
CA THR A 517 -18.13 -15.05 19.60
C THR A 517 -18.13 -14.27 18.30
N GLN A 518 -19.18 -14.42 17.50
CA GLN A 518 -19.46 -13.57 16.34
C GLN A 518 -20.93 -13.19 16.32
N SER A 519 -21.19 -11.91 16.07
CA SER A 519 -22.54 -11.38 15.95
C SER A 519 -22.91 -11.10 14.50
N TRP A 520 -24.19 -11.25 14.20
CA TRP A 520 -24.84 -10.72 13.01
C TRP A 520 -26.12 -10.02 13.42
N SER A 521 -26.44 -8.90 12.79
CA SER A 521 -27.61 -8.13 13.20
C SER A 521 -28.30 -7.40 12.05
N SER A 522 -29.55 -7.02 12.32
CA SER A 522 -30.39 -6.12 11.55
C SER A 522 -31.19 -5.24 12.53
N ASP A 523 -32.05 -4.37 12.02
CA ASP A 523 -33.05 -3.65 12.82
C ASP A 523 -34.04 -4.57 13.55
N ARG A 524 -34.15 -5.84 13.14
CA ARG A 524 -35.14 -6.81 13.65
C ARG A 524 -34.56 -7.98 14.42
N ALA A 525 -33.25 -8.21 14.35
CA ALA A 525 -32.65 -9.35 15.01
C ALA A 525 -31.19 -9.10 15.40
N LEU A 526 -30.75 -9.75 16.47
CA LEU A 526 -29.35 -9.98 16.80
C LEU A 526 -29.15 -11.49 16.93
N VAL A 527 -28.17 -12.03 16.24
CA VAL A 527 -27.75 -13.42 16.34
C VAL A 527 -26.30 -13.46 16.80
N VAL A 528 -26.02 -14.19 17.86
CA VAL A 528 -24.67 -14.36 18.43
C VAL A 528 -24.30 -15.83 18.35
N TYR A 529 -23.32 -16.16 17.52
CA TYR A 529 -22.67 -17.45 17.53
C TYR A 529 -21.61 -17.49 18.63
N VAL A 530 -21.55 -18.62 19.33
CA VAL A 530 -20.59 -18.89 20.40
C VAL A 530 -19.91 -20.22 20.12
N ARG A 531 -18.57 -20.21 20.07
CA ARG A 531 -17.75 -21.41 19.90
C ARG A 531 -17.16 -21.87 21.22
N ASP A 532 -17.18 -23.18 21.44
CA ASP A 532 -16.58 -23.89 22.57
C ASP A 532 -16.97 -23.23 23.91
N ALA A 533 -18.28 -23.18 24.17
CA ALA A 533 -18.82 -22.74 25.45
C ALA A 533 -18.47 -23.77 26.54
N GLY A 534 -17.65 -23.35 27.51
CA GLY A 534 -17.24 -24.15 28.65
C GLY A 534 -18.24 -24.10 29.81
N GLN A 535 -17.84 -24.65 30.96
CA GLN A 535 -18.62 -24.50 32.20
C GLN A 535 -18.64 -23.03 32.65
N GLY A 536 -19.82 -22.53 33.02
CA GLY A 536 -20.01 -21.13 33.39
C GLY A 536 -19.93 -20.16 32.20
N ALA A 537 -20.08 -20.65 30.97
CA ALA A 537 -20.16 -19.80 29.79
C ALA A 537 -21.35 -18.85 29.89
N GLN A 538 -21.13 -17.58 29.56
CA GLN A 538 -22.18 -16.57 29.58
C GLN A 538 -21.90 -15.46 28.57
N VAL A 539 -22.96 -14.83 28.08
CA VAL A 539 -22.91 -13.65 27.20
C VAL A 539 -23.74 -12.53 27.81
N ALA A 540 -23.16 -11.34 27.90
CA ALA A 540 -23.85 -10.13 28.36
C ALA A 540 -24.40 -9.34 27.17
N ILE A 541 -25.68 -9.02 27.22
CA ILE A 541 -26.42 -8.31 26.17
C ILE A 541 -27.02 -7.03 26.73
N ARG A 542 -26.84 -5.91 26.03
CA ARG A 542 -27.59 -4.66 26.30
C ARG A 542 -28.65 -4.48 25.22
N ASN A 543 -29.90 -4.32 25.62
CA ASN A 543 -31.07 -4.21 24.74
C ASN A 543 -31.92 -2.97 25.06
N ARG A 544 -32.45 -2.33 24.01
CA ARG A 544 -33.23 -1.07 24.14
C ARG A 544 -34.69 -1.28 24.56
N GLY A 545 -35.22 -2.48 24.36
CA GLY A 545 -36.60 -2.86 24.64
C GLY A 545 -36.71 -4.36 24.89
N PRO A 546 -37.89 -4.86 25.29
CA PRO A 546 -38.09 -6.28 25.56
C PRO A 546 -37.78 -7.15 24.35
N LEU A 547 -36.96 -8.19 24.53
CA LEU A 547 -36.57 -9.13 23.49
C LEU A 547 -37.07 -10.54 23.81
N LEU A 548 -37.42 -11.26 22.76
CA LEU A 548 -37.55 -12.71 22.77
C LEU A 548 -36.25 -13.32 22.27
N GLY A 549 -35.86 -14.45 22.83
CA GLY A 549 -34.64 -15.13 22.43
C GLY A 549 -34.73 -16.65 22.42
N LEU A 550 -33.80 -17.26 21.69
CA LEU A 550 -33.61 -18.70 21.60
C LEU A 550 -32.11 -19.01 21.68
N ILE A 551 -31.77 -20.03 22.47
CA ILE A 551 -30.45 -20.66 22.45
C ILE A 551 -30.59 -21.99 21.72
N GLU A 552 -29.88 -22.16 20.61
CA GLU A 552 -29.90 -23.34 19.76
C GLU A 552 -28.51 -23.94 19.59
N THR A 553 -28.41 -25.27 19.45
CA THR A 553 -27.21 -25.94 18.92
C THR A 553 -27.26 -26.08 17.41
N VAL A 554 -26.12 -26.41 16.80
CA VAL A 554 -25.96 -26.60 15.33
C VAL A 554 -26.88 -27.66 14.73
N ASP A 555 -27.34 -28.63 15.53
CA ASP A 555 -28.32 -29.63 15.11
C ASP A 555 -29.78 -29.11 15.13
N GLY A 556 -29.98 -27.83 15.46
CA GLY A 556 -31.30 -27.20 15.56
C GLY A 556 -32.05 -27.49 16.85
N ARG A 557 -31.45 -28.17 17.84
CA ARG A 557 -32.10 -28.35 19.14
C ARG A 557 -32.14 -27.04 19.93
N VAL A 558 -33.33 -26.66 20.37
CA VAL A 558 -33.55 -25.51 21.25
C VAL A 558 -33.22 -25.92 22.69
N PHE A 559 -32.23 -25.26 23.29
CA PHE A 559 -31.87 -25.43 24.70
C PHE A 559 -32.74 -24.61 25.63
N GLN A 560 -32.94 -23.33 25.29
CA GLN A 560 -33.64 -22.39 26.16
C GLN A 560 -34.36 -21.34 25.35
N ARG A 561 -35.56 -20.95 25.80
CA ARG A 561 -36.27 -19.76 25.34
C ARG A 561 -36.01 -18.64 26.34
N LEU A 562 -35.69 -17.46 25.83
CA LEU A 562 -35.35 -16.29 26.64
C LEU A 562 -36.43 -15.23 26.49
N MET A 563 -36.68 -14.51 27.58
CA MET A 563 -37.39 -13.24 27.58
C MET A 563 -36.48 -12.26 28.32
N LEU A 564 -36.00 -11.24 27.61
CA LEU A 564 -35.10 -10.23 28.17
C LEU A 564 -35.86 -8.92 28.28
N GLU A 565 -36.00 -8.39 29.49
CA GLU A 565 -36.54 -7.05 29.71
C GLU A 565 -35.54 -5.98 29.25
N ALA A 566 -36.01 -4.76 29.01
CA ALA A 566 -35.16 -3.65 28.58
C ALA A 566 -34.03 -3.38 29.60
N THR A 567 -32.80 -3.20 29.12
CA THR A 567 -31.65 -2.92 29.98
C THR A 567 -30.99 -1.60 29.61
N THR A 568 -31.30 -0.53 30.36
CA THR A 568 -30.70 0.79 30.15
C THR A 568 -29.30 0.89 30.78
N ASP A 569 -29.13 0.35 31.99
CA ASP A 569 -27.92 0.58 32.80
C ASP A 569 -27.01 -0.66 32.89
N THR A 570 -27.58 -1.83 33.20
CA THR A 570 -26.83 -3.09 33.39
C THR A 570 -27.17 -4.11 32.30
N PRO A 571 -26.19 -4.64 31.53
CA PRO A 571 -26.43 -5.69 30.54
C PRO A 571 -27.10 -6.92 31.17
N ALA A 572 -28.06 -7.52 30.46
CA ALA A 572 -28.62 -8.81 30.81
C ALA A 572 -27.59 -9.92 30.55
N THR A 573 -27.35 -10.77 31.54
CA THR A 573 -26.46 -11.93 31.41
C THR A 573 -27.26 -13.16 31.01
N ILE A 574 -26.83 -13.83 29.94
CA ILE A 574 -27.41 -15.08 29.45
C ILE A 574 -26.41 -16.19 29.74
N GLU A 575 -26.78 -17.11 30.62
CA GLU A 575 -26.01 -18.34 30.86
C GLU A 575 -26.12 -19.28 29.65
N LEU A 576 -25.00 -19.88 29.26
CA LEU A 576 -24.91 -20.76 28.10
C LEU A 576 -24.60 -22.19 28.56
N PRO A 577 -25.25 -23.22 27.96
CA PRO A 577 -24.88 -24.60 28.21
C PRO A 577 -23.47 -24.90 27.68
N ALA A 578 -22.77 -25.86 28.28
CA ALA A 578 -21.50 -26.31 27.73
C ALA A 578 -21.72 -27.01 26.38
N ALA A 579 -21.20 -26.45 25.29
CA ALA A 579 -21.40 -26.95 23.94
C ALA A 579 -20.34 -26.41 22.98
N PRO A 580 -19.96 -27.18 21.94
CA PRO A 580 -18.96 -26.75 20.95
C PRO A 580 -19.46 -25.59 20.08
N HIS A 581 -20.77 -25.54 19.83
CA HIS A 581 -21.39 -24.56 18.94
C HIS A 581 -22.77 -24.18 19.46
N LEU A 582 -22.98 -22.90 19.76
CA LEU A 582 -24.27 -22.35 20.15
C LEU A 582 -24.63 -21.14 19.30
N LEU A 583 -25.93 -20.92 19.15
CA LEU A 583 -26.51 -19.75 18.52
C LEU A 583 -27.51 -19.11 19.48
N VAL A 584 -27.27 -17.86 19.85
CA VAL A 584 -28.20 -17.04 20.64
C VAL A 584 -28.87 -16.08 19.68
N SER A 585 -30.12 -16.34 19.34
CA SER A 585 -30.93 -15.49 18.47
C SER A 585 -31.83 -14.62 19.34
N LEU A 586 -31.95 -13.33 19.03
CA LEU A 586 -32.75 -12.34 19.77
C LEU A 586 -33.54 -11.46 18.79
N TRP A 587 -34.81 -11.20 19.06
CA TRP A 587 -35.68 -10.32 18.25
C TRP A 587 -36.60 -9.49 19.16
N PRO A 588 -37.05 -8.30 18.71
CA PRO A 588 -38.03 -7.51 19.43
C PRO A 588 -39.28 -8.32 19.76
N ARG A 589 -39.78 -8.18 20.99
CA ARG A 589 -41.08 -8.72 21.36
C ARG A 589 -42.15 -7.99 20.52
N PRO A 590 -43.07 -8.69 19.85
CA PRO A 590 -44.20 -8.05 19.18
C PRO A 590 -44.94 -7.16 20.18
N GLY A 591 -45.28 -5.94 19.78
CA GLY A 591 -46.17 -5.09 20.58
C GLY A 591 -47.50 -5.82 20.84
N PRO A 592 -48.16 -5.55 21.97
CA PRO A 592 -49.47 -6.13 22.29
C PRO A 592 -50.52 -5.84 21.21
#